data_AF-H0A6E1-F1
#
_entry.id   AF-H0A6E1-F1
#
_cell.length_a   1.000
_cell.length_b   1.000
_cell.length_c   1.000
_cell.angle_alpha   90.00
_cell.angle_beta   90.00
_cell.angle_gamma   90.00
#
_symmetry.space_group_name_H-M   'P 1'
#
loop_
_entity.id
_entity.type
_entity.pdbx_description
1 polymer ?
#
loop_
_entity_poly.entity_id
_entity_poly.type
_entity_poly.pdbx_seq_one_letter_code
_entity_poly.pdbx_strand_id
1 'polypeptide(L)'
;MARMADHGRGTALLFARTETEVFFETVWSRASGMLFLQGRPHFHHQDGRRAKANSGAPVVLISYGSADAGRLKGSGLAGRYVSL
;
A
#
# COMPACT_ATOMS: atom_id res chain seq x y z
N MET A 1 4.40 9.74 -4.84
CA MET A 1 3.96 8.52 -5.53
C MET A 1 4.49 8.46 -6.96
N ALA A 2 4.32 9.51 -7.77
CA ALA A 2 4.80 9.58 -9.17
C ALA A 2 6.21 8.99 -9.38
N ARG A 3 7.23 9.47 -8.64
CA ARG A 3 8.62 8.95 -8.75
C ARG A 3 8.76 7.44 -8.54
N MET A 4 8.04 6.85 -7.59
CA MET A 4 8.09 5.39 -7.34
C MET A 4 7.37 4.63 -8.45
N ALA A 5 6.24 5.18 -8.92
CA ALA A 5 5.51 4.64 -10.06
C ALA A 5 6.34 4.72 -11.36
N ASP A 6 7.12 5.79 -11.56
CA ASP A 6 8.04 5.96 -12.69
C ASP A 6 9.22 4.98 -12.60
N HIS A 7 9.69 4.75 -11.38
CA HIS A 7 10.78 3.81 -11.12
C HIS A 7 10.36 2.35 -11.37
N GLY A 8 9.07 2.03 -11.29
CA GLY A 8 8.55 0.69 -11.54
C GLY A 8 9.03 -0.36 -10.52
N ARG A 9 9.42 0.08 -9.32
CA ARG A 9 9.92 -0.78 -8.25
C ARG A 9 9.59 -0.22 -6.87
N GLY A 10 9.20 -1.09 -5.96
CA GLY A 10 8.93 -0.80 -4.55
C GLY A 10 7.47 -1.02 -4.13
N THR A 11 7.21 -0.80 -2.85
CA THR A 11 5.86 -0.86 -2.26
C THR A 11 5.58 0.42 -1.47
N ALA A 12 4.45 1.05 -1.75
CA ALA A 12 3.95 2.22 -1.03
C ALA A 12 2.82 1.83 -0.05
N LEU A 13 2.70 2.59 1.04
CA LEU A 13 1.59 2.48 2.00
C LEU A 13 0.74 3.73 1.92
N LEU A 14 -0.54 3.58 1.56
CA LEU A 14 -1.50 4.67 1.46
C LEU A 14 -2.77 4.39 2.25
N PHE A 15 -3.52 5.44 2.57
CA PHE A 15 -4.93 5.27 2.89
C PHE A 15 -5.70 4.84 1.65
N ALA A 16 -6.64 3.92 1.81
CA ALA A 16 -7.45 3.37 0.71
C ALA A 16 -8.54 4.36 0.26
N ARG A 17 -8.12 5.53 -0.22
CA ARG A 17 -8.94 6.59 -0.83
C ARG A 17 -8.90 6.43 -2.34
N THR A 18 -9.58 5.40 -2.83
CA THR A 18 -9.49 4.90 -4.20
C THR A 18 -10.05 5.86 -5.26
N GLU A 19 -10.81 6.86 -4.83
CA GLU A 19 -11.50 7.85 -5.64
C GLU A 19 -10.65 9.10 -5.95
N THR A 20 -9.52 9.28 -5.26
CA THR A 20 -8.72 10.51 -5.36
C THR A 20 -7.90 10.57 -6.65
N GLU A 21 -7.63 11.78 -7.13
CA GLU A 21 -6.79 12.04 -8.32
C GLU A 21 -5.44 11.32 -8.22
N VAL A 22 -4.74 11.46 -7.08
CA VAL A 22 -3.46 10.77 -6.83
C VAL A 22 -3.60 9.25 -6.96
N PHE A 23 -4.72 8.67 -6.54
CA PHE A 23 -4.95 7.24 -6.65
C PHE A 23 -5.17 6.82 -8.11
N PHE A 24 -5.94 7.58 -8.89
CA PHE A 24 -6.11 7.32 -10.32
C PHE A 24 -4.80 7.47 -11.10
N GLU A 25 -4.05 8.54 -10.85
CA GLU A 25 -2.82 8.85 -11.57
C GLU A 25 -1.66 7.92 -11.23
N THR A 26 -1.58 7.44 -9.98
CA THR A 26 -0.39 6.74 -9.50
C THR A 26 -0.63 5.30 -9.08
N VAL A 27 -1.88 4.89 -8.90
CA VAL A 27 -2.21 3.51 -8.48
C VAL A 27 -2.98 2.80 -9.58
N TRP A 28 -4.19 3.23 -9.92
CA TRP A 28 -5.02 2.52 -10.90
C TRP A 28 -4.36 2.38 -12.27
N SER A 29 -3.68 3.44 -12.73
CA SER A 29 -3.06 3.46 -14.05
C SER A 29 -1.63 2.91 -14.10
N ARG A 30 -1.00 2.64 -12.94
CA ARG A 30 0.47 2.46 -12.88
C ARG A 30 0.98 1.39 -11.93
N ALA A 31 0.19 0.97 -10.95
CA ALA A 31 0.60 -0.08 -10.02
C ALA A 31 0.47 -1.45 -10.66
N SER A 32 1.25 -2.41 -10.18
CA SER A 32 1.19 -3.82 -10.61
C SER A 32 0.37 -4.69 -9.66
N GLY A 33 0.05 -4.17 -8.47
CA GLY A 33 -0.72 -4.91 -7.48
C GLY A 33 -1.04 -4.07 -6.26
N MET A 34 -2.12 -4.46 -5.58
CA MET A 34 -2.55 -3.85 -4.33
C MET A 34 -2.92 -4.91 -3.30
N LEU A 35 -2.64 -4.65 -2.04
CA LEU A 35 -3.11 -5.44 -0.91
C LEU A 35 -3.89 -4.54 0.05
N PHE A 36 -5.20 -4.68 0.03
CA PHE A 36 -6.09 -4.01 0.98
C PHE A 36 -6.00 -4.76 2.31
N LEU A 37 -5.46 -4.12 3.34
CA LEU A 37 -5.22 -4.76 4.62
C LEU A 37 -6.54 -5.02 5.35
N GLN A 38 -6.68 -6.22 5.92
CA GLN A 38 -7.76 -6.52 6.84
C GLN A 38 -7.44 -5.89 8.20
N GLY A 39 -8.24 -4.90 8.60
CA GLY A 39 -8.02 -4.13 9.82
C GLY A 39 -7.17 -2.88 9.58
N ARG A 40 -6.69 -2.27 10.68
CA ARG A 40 -5.97 -0.99 10.65
C ARG A 40 -4.69 -1.10 11.46
N PRO A 41 -3.50 -0.89 10.85
CA PRO A 41 -2.24 -0.99 11.58
C PRO A 41 -2.12 0.11 12.62
N HIS A 42 -1.25 -0.09 13.60
CA HIS A 42 -0.78 0.96 14.50
C HIS A 42 0.62 1.38 14.05
N PHE A 43 0.85 2.68 13.95
CA PHE A 43 2.18 3.21 13.70
C PHE A 43 3.00 3.22 15.00
N HIS A 44 4.31 3.16 14.86
CA HIS A 44 5.24 3.27 16.00
C HIS A 44 5.91 4.65 15.95
N HIS A 45 6.15 5.21 17.13
CA HIS A 45 6.95 6.40 17.30
C HIS A 45 8.43 6.09 17.03
N GLN A 46 9.26 7.14 16.92
CA GLN A 46 10.70 6.98 16.67
C GLN A 46 11.42 6.20 17.76
N ASP A 47 10.88 6.21 18.99
CA ASP A 47 11.35 5.42 20.14
C ASP A 47 10.91 3.95 20.12
N GLY A 48 10.22 3.52 19.06
CA GLY A 48 9.69 2.16 18.90
C GLY A 48 8.39 1.90 19.68
N ARG A 49 7.85 2.86 20.42
CA ARG A 49 6.58 2.68 21.13
C ARG A 49 5.41 2.70 20.16
N ARG A 50 4.48 1.75 20.30
CA ARG A 50 3.25 1.70 19.50
C ARG A 50 2.33 2.86 19.86
N ALA A 51 1.81 3.57 18.85
CA ALA A 51 0.79 4.59 19.04
C ALA A 51 -0.48 3.99 19.67
N LYS A 52 -1.18 4.77 20.49
CA LYS A 52 -2.43 4.33 21.15
C LYS A 52 -3.57 4.16 20.14
N ALA A 53 -3.65 5.05 19.16
CA ALA A 53 -4.61 4.97 18.07
C ALA A 53 -4.03 4.17 16.90
N ASN A 54 -4.91 3.49 16.16
CA ASN A 54 -4.55 2.88 14.88
C ASN A 54 -4.41 3.97 13.79
N SER A 55 -4.20 3.55 12.54
CA SER A 55 -4.00 4.42 11.38
C SER A 55 -5.14 5.41 11.07
N GLY A 56 -6.28 5.35 11.76
CA GLY A 56 -7.40 6.28 11.61
C GLY A 56 -8.21 6.11 10.32
N ALA A 57 -7.64 5.50 9.29
CA ALA A 57 -8.27 5.16 8.01
C ALA A 57 -7.89 3.74 7.56
N PRO A 58 -8.68 3.11 6.65
CA PRO A 58 -8.26 1.87 5.98
C PRO A 58 -6.96 2.08 5.20
N VAL A 59 -6.11 1.05 5.16
CA VAL A 59 -4.77 1.10 4.53
C VAL A 59 -4.68 0.09 3.39
N VAL A 60 -4.01 0.50 2.32
CA VAL A 60 -3.65 -0.35 1.18
C VAL A 60 -2.15 -0.27 0.94
N LEU A 61 -1.52 -1.42 0.69
CA LEU A 61 -0.17 -1.52 0.18
C LEU A 61 -0.22 -1.60 -1.34
N ILE A 62 0.63 -0.85 -2.03
CA ILE A 62 0.63 -0.74 -3.49
C ILE A 62 2.02 -1.10 -4.00
N SER A 63 2.12 -2.13 -4.83
CA SER A 63 3.38 -2.58 -5.43
C SER A 63 3.53 -2.07 -6.85
N TYR A 64 4.74 -1.63 -7.20
CA TYR A 64 5.15 -1.24 -8.55
C TYR A 64 6.15 -2.25 -9.08
N GLY A 65 5.90 -2.79 -10.28
CA GLY A 65 6.71 -3.82 -10.89
C GLY A 65 6.33 -5.24 -10.43
N SER A 66 6.58 -6.22 -11.31
CA SER A 66 6.22 -7.62 -11.10
C SER A 66 6.93 -8.26 -9.91
N ALA A 67 8.18 -7.87 -9.65
CA ALA A 67 8.96 -8.39 -8.53
C ALA A 67 8.35 -8.04 -7.17
N ASP A 68 7.97 -6.77 -6.97
CA ASP A 68 7.36 -6.32 -5.73
C ASP A 68 5.90 -6.78 -5.61
N ALA A 69 5.17 -6.89 -6.73
CA ALA A 69 3.84 -7.48 -6.76
C ALA A 69 3.82 -8.93 -6.28
N GLY A 70 4.78 -9.75 -6.74
CA GLY A 70 4.95 -11.13 -6.28
C GLY A 70 5.25 -11.20 -4.77
N ARG A 71 6.13 -10.34 -4.28
CA ARG A 71 6.46 -10.24 -2.85
C ARG A 71 5.26 -9.81 -2.00
N LEU A 72 4.51 -8.82 -2.47
CA LEU A 72 3.34 -8.31 -1.76
C LEU A 72 2.24 -9.38 -1.69
N LYS A 73 1.96 -10.07 -2.79
CA LYS A 73 1.01 -11.19 -2.86
C LYS A 73 1.41 -12.34 -1.91
N GLY A 74 2.70 -12.64 -1.82
CA GLY A 74 3.25 -13.71 -0.97
C GLY A 74 3.54 -13.31 0.48
N SER A 75 3.25 -12.08 0.89
CA SER A 75 3.66 -11.53 2.19
C SER A 75 3.00 -12.19 3.42
N GLY A 76 1.88 -12.90 3.22
CA GLY A 76 1.09 -13.48 4.31
C GLY A 76 0.33 -12.47 5.17
N LEU A 77 0.37 -11.18 4.82
CA LEU A 77 -0.41 -10.15 5.51
C LEU A 77 -1.90 -10.36 5.27
N ALA A 78 -2.69 -10.27 6.35
CA ALA A 78 -4.14 -10.41 6.28
C ALA A 78 -4.76 -9.31 5.42
N GLY A 79 -5.56 -9.69 4.43
CA GLY A 79 -6.14 -8.74 3.48
C GLY A 79 -6.61 -9.38 2.19
N ARG A 80 -6.96 -8.51 1.22
CA ARG A 80 -7.33 -8.90 -0.14
C ARG A 80 -6.32 -8.34 -1.13
N TYR A 81 -5.61 -9.24 -1.81
CA TYR A 81 -4.74 -8.88 -2.92
C TYR A 81 -5.54 -8.71 -4.22
N VAL A 82 -5.22 -7.69 -5.00
CA VAL A 82 -5.76 -7.40 -6.33
C VAL A 82 -4.59 -7.21 -7.28
N SER A 83 -4.58 -7.99 -8.37
CA SER A 83 -3.62 -7.78 -9.46
C SER A 83 -4.14 -6.69 -10.40
N LEU A 84 -3.25 -5.87 -10.92
CA LEU A 84 -3.54 -4.83 -11.93
C LEU A 84 -2.75 -5.09 -13.21
#